data_AF-A0AAD5RBI1-F1
#
_entry.id   AF-A0AAD5RBI1-F1
#
_cell.length_a   1.000
_cell.length_b   1.000
_cell.length_c   1.000
_cell.angle_alpha   90.00
_cell.angle_beta   90.00
_cell.angle_gamma   90.00
#
_symmetry.space_group_name_H-M   'P 1'
#
loop_
_entity.id
_entity.type
_entity.pdbx_description
1 polymer ?
#
loop_
_entity_poly.entity_id
_entity_poly.type
_entity_poly.pdbx_seq_one_letter_code
_entity_poly.pdbx_strand_id
1 'polypeptide(L)'
;MVESLLKSDSHFTSFWAQLQQRRSVFYNLAVTSYFSYIAQLGGKTGTANKGTIDSVSANLRILGLLAKHADFLHDIIDQGLRVTNEHLWKDILPQLFARLSHPVKEVRESLLGLLSRLCYSAPHTVVFQAVAGASSSMLVATDDDVLETNERDYDESSNRERCLMFEGCRVLVSVLELHYPKLVKDVREFVNELQRINLLNEERWMFVLANLDHEMEKRLDQIRTETEKTVNALHLDEKTRLEIVSEKSRLITSSVYRILDDLYERTCLREPATQNERFFVQAYGEKLQSVFEQSRANRKSAEKSWAPFKHMLGILMQKNSRRGGHSLQMPEISPILSELSKSSIPIPGQENMEFSEVVTIDRVLKSVLILPTKTRPKKIAFVGSEGKEHMFLFKGQEDLHLDERIMQLLHICNLMLAGGSSKRSWPPYCAHHYAVTPLGTRSGLIQWVSGATPMFHIYRKWQLRQAQIKHSMERKTGVPATTAALDVDRPTDLFQKKMRGLFTAHNVETAIIVDRSKWPQNLLREVF
;
A
#
# COMPACT_ATOMS: atom_id res chain seq x y z
N MET A 1 -45.90 -25.02 -17.75
CA MET A 1 -46.59 -23.70 -17.76
C MET A 1 -45.61 -22.54 -17.72
N VAL A 2 -44.60 -22.55 -16.84
CA VAL A 2 -43.51 -21.54 -16.82
C VAL A 2 -42.65 -21.56 -18.10
N GLU A 3 -42.37 -22.75 -18.65
CA GLU A 3 -41.58 -22.88 -19.89
C GLU A 3 -42.27 -22.34 -21.16
N SER A 4 -43.62 -22.25 -21.20
CA SER A 4 -44.30 -21.66 -22.36
C SER A 4 -44.36 -20.13 -22.31
N LEU A 5 -44.22 -19.54 -21.12
CA LEU A 5 -44.15 -18.09 -20.91
C LEU A 5 -42.77 -17.52 -21.27
N LEU A 6 -41.72 -18.34 -21.20
CA LEU A 6 -40.32 -17.95 -21.48
C LEU A 6 -39.83 -18.33 -22.89
N LYS A 7 -40.71 -18.84 -23.77
CA LYS A 7 -40.37 -19.04 -25.19
C LYS A 7 -40.08 -17.69 -25.84
N SER A 8 -39.10 -17.66 -26.75
CA SER A 8 -38.65 -16.46 -27.47
C SER A 8 -39.80 -15.68 -28.13
N ASP A 9 -40.82 -16.38 -28.62
CA ASP A 9 -42.00 -15.81 -29.29
C ASP A 9 -43.22 -15.61 -28.39
N SER A 10 -43.04 -15.65 -27.06
CA SER A 10 -44.16 -15.41 -26.15
C SER A 10 -44.57 -13.94 -26.14
N HIS A 11 -45.84 -13.68 -25.86
CA HIS A 11 -46.33 -12.32 -25.66
C HIS A 11 -45.58 -11.60 -24.51
N PHE A 12 -45.09 -12.35 -23.52
CA PHE A 12 -44.37 -11.81 -22.39
C PHE A 12 -42.93 -11.39 -22.77
N THR A 13 -42.22 -12.16 -23.58
CA THR A 13 -40.88 -11.79 -24.07
C THR A 13 -40.94 -10.57 -24.99
N SER A 14 -41.95 -10.49 -25.87
CA SER A 14 -42.20 -9.31 -26.71
C SER A 14 -42.53 -8.06 -25.89
N PHE A 15 -43.42 -8.17 -24.90
CA PHE A 15 -43.76 -7.05 -24.02
C PHE A 15 -42.58 -6.60 -23.14
N TRP A 16 -41.81 -7.56 -22.61
CA TRP A 16 -40.58 -7.27 -21.86
C TRP A 16 -39.55 -6.55 -22.74
N ALA A 17 -39.34 -7.00 -23.98
CA ALA A 17 -38.45 -6.33 -24.93
C ALA A 17 -38.92 -4.90 -25.25
N GLN A 18 -40.22 -4.67 -25.42
CA GLN A 18 -40.78 -3.32 -25.63
C GLN A 18 -40.55 -2.41 -24.41
N LEU A 19 -40.73 -2.91 -23.18
CA LEU A 19 -40.43 -2.15 -21.96
C LEU A 19 -38.94 -1.83 -21.83
N GLN A 20 -38.08 -2.81 -22.13
CA GLN A 20 -36.63 -2.62 -22.13
C GLN A 20 -36.20 -1.59 -23.19
N GLN A 21 -36.82 -1.61 -24.37
CA GLN A 21 -36.60 -0.62 -25.43
C GLN A 21 -37.06 0.79 -25.02
N ARG A 22 -38.22 0.95 -24.39
CA ARG A 22 -38.67 2.27 -23.90
C ARG A 22 -37.72 2.83 -22.84
N ARG A 23 -37.19 1.99 -21.96
CA ARG A 23 -36.19 2.39 -20.97
C ARG A 23 -34.85 2.75 -21.62
N SER A 24 -34.41 2.02 -22.63
CA SER A 24 -33.12 2.26 -23.30
C SER A 24 -33.08 3.59 -24.04
N VAL A 25 -34.21 4.11 -24.54
CA VAL A 25 -34.28 5.43 -25.20
C VAL A 25 -33.70 6.55 -24.34
N PHE A 26 -34.08 6.63 -23.06
CA PHE A 26 -33.59 7.70 -22.17
C PHE A 26 -32.10 7.56 -21.87
N TYR A 27 -31.62 6.33 -21.69
CA TYR A 27 -30.19 6.07 -21.49
C TYR A 27 -29.37 6.39 -22.74
N ASN A 28 -29.85 6.00 -23.93
CA ASN A 28 -29.20 6.31 -25.21
C ASN A 28 -29.11 7.81 -25.44
N LEU A 29 -30.20 8.55 -25.17
CA LEU A 29 -30.21 10.00 -25.26
C LEU A 29 -29.21 10.63 -24.28
N ALA A 30 -29.16 10.14 -23.03
CA ALA A 30 -28.23 10.63 -22.02
C ALA A 30 -26.76 10.38 -22.43
N VAL A 31 -26.42 9.15 -22.84
CA VAL A 31 -25.07 8.77 -23.30
C VAL A 31 -24.64 9.64 -24.47
N THR A 32 -25.49 9.77 -25.49
CA THR A 32 -25.22 10.60 -26.68
C THR A 32 -24.98 12.06 -26.29
N SER A 33 -25.77 12.57 -25.35
CA SER A 33 -25.64 13.94 -24.86
C SER A 33 -24.33 14.15 -24.08
N TYR A 34 -23.93 13.20 -23.22
CA TYR A 34 -22.65 13.27 -22.52
C TYR A 34 -21.46 13.26 -23.49
N PHE A 35 -21.45 12.37 -24.49
CA PHE A 35 -20.38 12.36 -25.49
C PHE A 35 -20.36 13.62 -26.35
N SER A 36 -21.52 14.15 -26.72
CA SER A 36 -21.63 15.43 -27.44
C SER A 36 -21.06 16.59 -26.60
N TYR A 37 -21.36 16.60 -25.30
CA TYR A 37 -20.82 17.58 -24.36
C TYR A 37 -19.29 17.50 -24.25
N ILE A 38 -18.76 16.29 -24.05
CA ILE A 38 -17.30 16.05 -23.98
C ILE A 38 -16.62 16.46 -25.29
N ALA A 39 -17.20 16.14 -26.45
CA ALA A 39 -16.68 16.54 -27.75
C ALA A 39 -16.62 18.07 -27.93
N GLN A 40 -17.62 18.80 -27.41
CA GLN A 40 -17.61 20.27 -27.45
C GLN A 40 -16.54 20.88 -26.53
N LEU A 41 -16.27 20.26 -25.37
CA LEU A 41 -15.18 20.69 -24.48
C LEU A 41 -13.81 20.55 -25.15
N GLY A 42 -13.60 19.45 -25.89
CA GLY A 42 -12.34 19.19 -26.60
C GLY A 42 -12.06 20.13 -27.79
N GLY A 43 -13.04 20.91 -28.24
CA GLY A 43 -12.96 21.66 -29.51
C GLY A 43 -12.80 23.19 -29.42
N LYS A 44 -12.91 23.84 -28.24
CA LYS A 44 -13.13 25.30 -28.18
C LYS A 44 -12.16 26.18 -27.39
N THR A 45 -11.18 25.65 -26.65
CA THR A 45 -10.27 26.51 -25.87
C THR A 45 -8.84 25.98 -25.84
N GLY A 46 -7.84 26.85 -25.89
CA GLY A 46 -6.41 26.53 -25.77
C GLY A 46 -5.98 25.91 -24.43
N THR A 47 -6.94 25.47 -23.61
CA THR A 47 -6.81 24.66 -22.39
C THR A 47 -7.27 23.21 -22.62
N ALA A 48 -7.24 22.75 -23.87
CA ALA A 48 -7.96 21.60 -24.44
C ALA A 48 -7.78 20.23 -23.74
N ASN A 49 -6.80 20.10 -22.83
CA ASN A 49 -6.42 18.82 -22.24
C ASN A 49 -6.62 18.74 -20.72
N LYS A 50 -7.13 19.80 -20.06
CA LYS A 50 -7.45 19.77 -18.62
C LYS A 50 -8.94 19.51 -18.42
N GLY A 51 -9.27 18.45 -17.67
CA GLY A 51 -10.65 18.14 -17.31
C GLY A 51 -11.26 19.22 -16.43
N THR A 52 -12.56 19.47 -16.65
CA THR A 52 -13.39 20.30 -15.77
C THR A 52 -14.14 19.39 -14.81
N ILE A 53 -14.72 19.95 -13.73
CA ILE A 53 -15.58 19.15 -12.87
C ILE A 53 -16.74 18.51 -13.65
N ASP A 54 -17.28 19.24 -14.64
CA ASP A 54 -18.37 18.76 -15.47
C ASP A 54 -17.93 17.60 -16.38
N SER A 55 -16.71 17.65 -16.94
CA SER A 55 -16.17 16.53 -17.72
C SER A 55 -15.93 15.29 -16.85
N VAL A 56 -15.38 15.47 -15.64
CA VAL A 56 -15.21 14.36 -14.67
C VAL A 56 -16.57 13.74 -14.33
N SER A 57 -17.59 14.56 -14.08
CA SER A 57 -18.96 14.08 -13.80
C SER A 57 -19.54 13.29 -14.98
N ALA A 58 -19.40 13.79 -16.21
CA ALA A 58 -19.86 13.11 -17.41
C ALA A 58 -19.14 11.77 -17.61
N ASN A 59 -17.82 11.73 -17.48
CA ASN A 59 -17.02 10.52 -17.64
C ASN A 59 -17.37 9.44 -16.61
N LEU A 60 -17.53 9.82 -15.32
CA LEU A 60 -17.95 8.88 -14.28
C LEU A 60 -19.36 8.33 -14.52
N ARG A 61 -20.27 9.15 -15.05
CA ARG A 61 -21.62 8.70 -15.42
C ARG A 61 -21.59 7.73 -16.59
N ILE A 62 -20.83 8.02 -17.65
CA ILE A 62 -20.65 7.08 -18.78
C ILE A 62 -20.05 5.77 -18.28
N LEU A 63 -18.98 5.81 -17.50
CA LEU A 63 -18.34 4.60 -16.95
C LEU A 63 -19.31 3.80 -16.07
N GLY A 64 -20.10 4.48 -15.25
CA GLY A 64 -21.12 3.85 -14.41
C GLY A 64 -22.24 3.20 -15.22
N LEU A 65 -22.67 3.83 -16.33
CA LEU A 65 -23.65 3.26 -17.26
C LEU A 65 -23.11 2.05 -18.00
N LEU A 66 -21.87 2.12 -18.51
CA LEU A 66 -21.20 1.00 -19.15
C LEU A 66 -21.09 -0.20 -18.22
N ALA A 67 -20.70 0.01 -16.96
CA ALA A 67 -20.55 -1.07 -15.99
C ALA A 67 -21.88 -1.70 -15.57
N LYS A 68 -22.98 -0.95 -15.54
CA LYS A 68 -24.29 -1.43 -15.04
C LYS A 68 -25.23 -1.95 -16.13
N HIS A 69 -25.12 -1.40 -17.34
CA HIS A 69 -26.10 -1.56 -18.41
C HIS A 69 -25.42 -1.86 -19.76
N ALA A 70 -24.31 -2.59 -19.73
CA ALA A 70 -23.56 -3.00 -20.93
C ALA A 70 -24.44 -3.76 -21.93
N ASP A 71 -25.45 -4.48 -21.46
CA ASP A 71 -26.35 -5.32 -22.25
C ASP A 71 -27.07 -4.58 -23.38
N PHE A 72 -27.36 -3.29 -23.22
CA PHE A 72 -27.99 -2.48 -24.27
C PHE A 72 -27.29 -1.13 -24.54
N LEU A 73 -26.27 -0.75 -23.76
CA LEU A 73 -25.52 0.50 -23.95
C LEU A 73 -24.10 0.28 -24.49
N HIS A 74 -23.62 -0.96 -24.60
CA HIS A 74 -22.24 -1.22 -25.05
C HIS A 74 -21.93 -0.53 -26.39
N ASP A 75 -22.71 -0.79 -27.44
CA ASP A 75 -22.37 -0.35 -28.79
C ASP A 75 -22.29 1.18 -28.92
N ILE A 76 -23.24 1.89 -28.30
CA ILE A 76 -23.27 3.35 -28.31
C ILE A 76 -22.13 3.96 -27.48
N ILE A 77 -21.77 3.32 -26.37
CA ILE A 77 -20.66 3.78 -25.53
C ILE A 77 -19.32 3.47 -26.19
N ASP A 78 -19.12 2.28 -26.76
CA ASP A 78 -17.89 1.89 -27.47
C ASP A 78 -17.64 2.83 -28.66
N GLN A 79 -18.67 3.12 -29.47
CA GLN A 79 -18.55 4.08 -30.56
C GLN A 79 -18.14 5.48 -30.05
N GLY A 80 -18.74 5.94 -28.95
CA GLY A 80 -18.38 7.21 -28.32
C GLY A 80 -16.94 7.22 -27.77
N LEU A 81 -16.50 6.13 -27.14
CA LEU A 81 -15.16 5.96 -26.59
C LEU A 81 -14.07 5.89 -27.68
N ARG A 82 -14.39 5.42 -28.89
CA ARG A 82 -13.44 5.41 -30.02
C ARG A 82 -13.12 6.79 -30.57
N VAL A 83 -14.07 7.72 -30.52
CA VAL A 83 -13.95 9.05 -31.15
C VAL A 83 -13.68 10.19 -30.15
N THR A 84 -13.87 9.95 -28.85
CA THR A 84 -13.64 10.96 -27.81
C THR A 84 -12.15 11.33 -27.68
N ASN A 85 -11.84 12.55 -27.25
CA ASN A 85 -10.48 12.92 -26.84
C ASN A 85 -10.12 12.16 -25.56
N GLU A 86 -9.16 11.25 -25.64
CA GLU A 86 -8.75 10.41 -24.53
C GLU A 86 -8.13 11.19 -23.35
N HIS A 87 -7.56 12.39 -23.58
CA HIS A 87 -6.96 13.22 -22.53
C HIS A 87 -7.97 13.69 -21.49
N LEU A 88 -9.25 13.83 -21.87
CA LEU A 88 -10.32 14.23 -20.96
C LEU A 88 -10.67 13.13 -19.93
N TRP A 89 -10.16 11.91 -20.11
CA TRP A 89 -10.41 10.77 -19.23
C TRP A 89 -9.31 10.57 -18.18
N LYS A 90 -8.23 11.36 -18.22
CA LYS A 90 -7.08 11.26 -17.31
C LYS A 90 -7.47 11.38 -15.83
N ASP A 91 -8.39 12.28 -15.50
CA ASP A 91 -8.84 12.52 -14.12
C ASP A 91 -9.56 11.32 -13.48
N ILE A 92 -9.96 10.32 -14.28
CA ILE A 92 -10.62 9.10 -13.79
C ILE A 92 -9.85 7.82 -14.12
N LEU A 93 -8.56 7.93 -14.46
CA LEU A 93 -7.68 6.78 -14.74
C LEU A 93 -7.77 5.68 -13.69
N PRO A 94 -7.69 5.98 -12.38
CA PRO A 94 -7.80 4.93 -11.37
C PRO A 94 -9.14 4.16 -11.46
N GLN A 95 -10.25 4.80 -11.83
CA GLN A 95 -11.56 4.16 -12.01
C GLN A 95 -11.59 3.30 -13.28
N LEU A 96 -10.93 3.72 -14.36
CA LEU A 96 -10.83 2.94 -15.60
C LEU A 96 -10.05 1.65 -15.36
N PHE A 97 -8.87 1.74 -14.73
CA PHE A 97 -8.05 0.57 -14.38
C PHE A 97 -8.80 -0.40 -13.45
N ALA A 98 -9.51 0.10 -12.44
CA ALA A 98 -10.31 -0.75 -11.54
C ALA A 98 -11.45 -1.51 -12.25
N ARG A 99 -11.81 -1.14 -13.48
CA ARG A 99 -12.83 -1.81 -14.29
C ARG A 99 -12.26 -2.74 -15.35
N LEU A 100 -10.93 -2.90 -15.44
CA LEU A 100 -10.31 -3.95 -16.25
C LEU A 100 -10.57 -5.36 -15.70
N SER A 101 -10.99 -5.48 -14.45
CA SER A 101 -11.46 -6.75 -13.85
C SER A 101 -12.95 -7.04 -14.06
N HIS A 102 -13.69 -6.20 -14.82
CA HIS A 102 -15.12 -6.35 -15.01
C HIS A 102 -15.47 -7.70 -15.67
N PRO A 103 -16.56 -8.40 -15.26
CA PRO A 103 -16.88 -9.75 -15.76
C PRO A 103 -17.23 -9.77 -17.26
N VAL A 104 -17.90 -8.73 -17.77
CA VAL A 104 -18.29 -8.61 -19.18
C VAL A 104 -17.08 -8.25 -20.04
N LYS A 105 -16.80 -9.05 -21.07
CA LYS A 105 -15.60 -8.94 -21.92
C LYS A 105 -15.61 -7.68 -22.77
N GLU A 106 -16.76 -7.38 -23.34
CA GLU A 106 -17.03 -6.26 -24.23
C GLU A 106 -16.75 -4.92 -23.52
N VAL A 107 -17.12 -4.82 -22.24
CA VAL A 107 -16.78 -3.68 -21.37
C VAL A 107 -15.26 -3.54 -21.22
N ARG A 108 -14.55 -4.64 -20.94
CA ARG A 108 -13.09 -4.60 -20.80
C ARG A 108 -12.41 -4.18 -22.10
N GLU A 109 -12.87 -4.70 -23.25
CA GLU A 109 -12.31 -4.35 -24.57
C GLU A 109 -12.52 -2.88 -24.91
N SER A 110 -13.70 -2.32 -24.63
CA SER A 110 -13.97 -0.88 -24.79
C SER A 110 -13.00 -0.02 -23.97
N LEU A 111 -12.79 -0.38 -22.69
CA LEU A 111 -11.89 0.34 -21.78
C LEU A 111 -10.42 0.19 -22.18
N LEU A 112 -10.01 -1.01 -22.61
CA LEU A 112 -8.68 -1.25 -23.14
C LEU A 112 -8.44 -0.45 -24.42
N GLY A 113 -9.43 -0.30 -25.28
CA GLY A 113 -9.36 0.55 -26.47
C GLY A 113 -9.06 2.01 -26.12
N LEU A 114 -9.77 2.58 -25.14
CA LEU A 114 -9.51 3.94 -24.64
C LEU A 114 -8.10 4.06 -24.03
N LEU A 115 -7.73 3.16 -23.11
CA LEU A 115 -6.43 3.19 -22.43
C LEU A 115 -5.27 2.97 -23.41
N SER A 116 -5.45 2.15 -24.45
CA SER A 116 -4.43 1.93 -25.49
C SER A 116 -4.17 3.20 -26.30
N ARG A 117 -5.17 4.07 -26.51
CA ARG A 117 -4.95 5.38 -27.11
C ARG A 117 -4.14 6.29 -26.19
N LEU A 118 -4.41 6.28 -24.89
CA LEU A 118 -3.58 6.98 -23.90
C LEU A 118 -2.15 6.45 -23.83
N CYS A 119 -1.92 5.16 -24.03
CA CYS A 119 -0.58 4.59 -24.14
C CYS A 119 0.22 5.24 -25.29
N TYR A 120 -0.44 5.68 -26.36
CA TYR A 120 0.20 6.38 -27.47
C TYR A 120 0.36 7.88 -27.20
N SER A 121 -0.71 8.57 -26.78
CA SER A 121 -0.73 10.04 -26.68
C SER A 121 -0.20 10.61 -25.36
N ALA A 122 -0.26 9.86 -24.27
CA ALA A 122 0.17 10.27 -22.93
C ALA A 122 0.70 9.08 -22.11
N PRO A 123 1.78 8.40 -22.56
CA PRO A 123 2.27 7.17 -21.93
C PRO A 123 2.65 7.33 -20.46
N HIS A 124 3.10 8.52 -20.05
CA HIS A 124 3.51 8.83 -18.67
C HIS A 124 2.38 8.68 -17.65
N THR A 125 1.11 8.82 -18.07
CA THR A 125 -0.04 8.76 -17.16
C THR A 125 -0.46 7.33 -16.82
N VAL A 126 -0.09 6.36 -17.66
CA VAL A 126 -0.54 4.96 -17.55
C VAL A 126 0.60 4.00 -17.23
N VAL A 127 1.86 4.35 -17.52
CA VAL A 127 2.98 3.41 -17.48
C VAL A 127 3.20 2.78 -16.11
N PHE A 128 3.11 3.55 -15.01
CA PHE A 128 3.31 2.98 -13.67
C PHE A 128 2.21 1.98 -13.30
N GLN A 129 0.94 2.33 -13.51
CA GLN A 129 -0.20 1.45 -13.20
C GLN A 129 -0.20 0.20 -14.09
N ALA A 130 0.10 0.34 -15.38
CA ALA A 130 0.17 -0.78 -16.32
C ALA A 130 1.33 -1.73 -15.98
N VAL A 131 2.54 -1.21 -15.73
CA VAL A 131 3.70 -2.04 -15.37
C VAL A 131 3.50 -2.71 -14.01
N ALA A 132 3.04 -1.98 -12.99
CA ALA A 132 2.78 -2.55 -11.67
C ALA A 132 1.68 -3.63 -11.71
N GLY A 133 0.59 -3.39 -12.44
CA GLY A 133 -0.49 -4.35 -12.64
C GLY A 133 -0.05 -5.59 -13.41
N ALA A 134 0.84 -5.45 -14.39
CA ALA A 134 1.42 -6.56 -15.15
C ALA A 134 2.54 -7.30 -14.40
N SER A 135 3.16 -6.72 -13.38
CA SER A 135 4.13 -7.42 -12.54
C SER A 135 3.47 -8.18 -11.37
N SER A 136 2.25 -7.81 -10.98
CA SER A 136 1.57 -8.32 -9.78
C SER A 136 1.24 -9.82 -9.80
N SER A 137 1.32 -10.51 -10.95
CA SER A 137 1.14 -11.97 -11.04
C SER A 137 2.46 -12.77 -11.00
N MET A 138 3.63 -12.12 -11.15
CA MET A 138 4.91 -12.82 -11.14
C MET A 138 5.42 -13.15 -9.72
N LEU A 139 4.72 -12.68 -8.69
CA LEU A 139 5.04 -12.88 -7.28
C LEU A 139 3.98 -13.68 -6.51
N VAL A 140 3.31 -14.64 -7.17
CA VAL A 140 2.44 -15.67 -6.53
C VAL A 140 3.24 -16.61 -5.57
N ALA A 141 4.45 -16.23 -5.19
CA ALA A 141 5.23 -16.88 -4.15
C ALA A 141 6.12 -15.88 -3.37
N THR A 142 5.66 -14.67 -3.05
CA THR A 142 6.30 -13.89 -1.97
C THR A 142 5.85 -14.43 -0.61
N ASP A 143 6.80 -14.58 0.30
CA ASP A 143 6.69 -15.14 1.65
C ASP A 143 5.47 -14.65 2.47
N ASP A 144 4.94 -13.46 2.14
CA ASP A 144 3.79 -12.83 2.79
C ASP A 144 2.43 -13.49 2.49
N ASP A 145 2.20 -13.99 1.27
CA ASP A 145 0.92 -14.65 0.95
C ASP A 145 0.81 -15.98 1.68
N VAL A 146 1.95 -16.64 1.96
CA VAL A 146 1.99 -17.90 2.72
C VAL A 146 1.61 -17.69 4.20
N LEU A 147 1.83 -16.49 4.76
CA LEU A 147 1.41 -16.16 6.12
C LEU A 147 -0.10 -15.85 6.21
N GLU A 148 -0.70 -15.28 5.16
CA GLU A 148 -2.16 -15.07 5.09
C GLU A 148 -2.96 -16.31 4.63
N THR A 149 -2.30 -17.32 4.04
CA THR A 149 -2.98 -18.53 3.50
C THR A 149 -3.72 -19.42 4.51
N ASN A 150 -3.53 -19.25 5.81
CA ASN A 150 -4.11 -20.18 6.79
C ASN A 150 -5.50 -19.79 7.33
N GLU A 151 -6.06 -18.61 7.00
CA GLU A 151 -7.34 -18.15 7.60
C GLU A 151 -8.38 -17.57 6.62
N ARG A 152 -8.21 -17.65 5.29
CA ARG A 152 -9.28 -17.23 4.36
C ARG A 152 -9.49 -18.27 3.28
N ASP A 153 -10.70 -18.85 3.25
CA ASP A 153 -11.26 -19.42 2.02
C ASP A 153 -11.01 -18.44 0.89
N TYR A 154 -10.10 -18.80 -0.03
CA TYR A 154 -9.84 -17.97 -1.20
C TYR A 154 -11.11 -17.96 -2.04
N ASP A 155 -11.81 -16.83 -2.04
CA ASP A 155 -12.91 -16.58 -2.94
C ASP A 155 -12.41 -16.68 -4.39
N GLU A 156 -12.85 -17.71 -5.12
CA GLU A 156 -12.55 -17.91 -6.55
C GLU A 156 -12.82 -16.63 -7.36
N SER A 157 -13.80 -15.82 -6.94
CA SER A 157 -14.13 -14.53 -7.56
C SER A 157 -12.96 -13.54 -7.48
N SER A 158 -12.29 -13.44 -6.33
CA SER A 158 -11.16 -12.51 -6.14
C SER A 158 -9.96 -12.89 -7.01
N ASN A 159 -9.67 -14.18 -7.13
CA ASN A 159 -8.61 -14.66 -8.03
C ASN A 159 -8.94 -14.39 -9.49
N ARG A 160 -10.20 -14.58 -9.90
CA ARG A 160 -10.64 -14.25 -11.25
C ARG A 160 -10.49 -12.76 -11.57
N GLU A 161 -10.89 -11.88 -10.67
CA GLU A 161 -10.73 -10.43 -10.85
C GLU A 161 -9.26 -10.02 -11.00
N ARG A 162 -8.36 -10.58 -10.19
CA ARG A 162 -6.91 -10.34 -10.29
C ARG A 162 -6.35 -10.81 -11.63
N CYS A 163 -6.73 -11.99 -12.10
CA CYS A 163 -6.32 -12.51 -13.39
C CYS A 163 -6.76 -11.62 -14.56
N LEU A 164 -8.01 -11.12 -14.52
CA LEU A 164 -8.54 -10.21 -15.53
C LEU A 164 -7.80 -8.87 -15.53
N MET A 165 -7.54 -8.30 -14.36
CA MET A 165 -6.77 -7.06 -14.21
C MET A 165 -5.34 -7.22 -14.75
N PHE A 166 -4.69 -8.33 -14.40
CA PHE A 166 -3.35 -8.66 -14.88
C PHE A 166 -3.30 -8.76 -16.41
N GLU A 167 -4.24 -9.47 -17.02
CA GLU A 167 -4.28 -9.62 -18.47
C GLU A 167 -4.54 -8.28 -19.17
N GLY A 168 -5.44 -7.45 -18.63
CA GLY A 168 -5.66 -6.10 -19.13
C GLY A 168 -4.40 -5.24 -19.07
N CYS A 169 -3.67 -5.27 -17.95
CA CYS A 169 -2.41 -4.54 -17.81
C CYS A 169 -1.32 -5.06 -18.75
N ARG A 170 -1.24 -6.38 -18.99
CA ARG A 170 -0.31 -6.97 -19.95
C ARG A 170 -0.54 -6.50 -21.38
N VAL A 171 -1.81 -6.36 -21.79
CA VAL A 171 -2.16 -5.79 -23.10
C VAL A 171 -1.64 -4.36 -23.19
N LEU A 172 -1.90 -3.52 -22.17
CA LEU A 172 -1.43 -2.13 -22.15
C LEU A 172 0.10 -2.03 -22.16
N VAL A 173 0.80 -2.89 -21.41
CA VAL A 173 2.27 -2.97 -21.44
C VAL A 173 2.76 -3.34 -22.84
N SER A 174 2.13 -4.30 -23.52
CA SER A 174 2.49 -4.68 -24.89
C SER A 174 2.33 -3.51 -25.88
N VAL A 175 1.25 -2.72 -25.74
CA VAL A 175 1.02 -1.50 -26.55
C VAL A 175 2.08 -0.44 -26.24
N LEU A 176 2.39 -0.20 -24.96
CA LEU A 176 3.45 0.72 -24.56
C LEU A 176 4.82 0.27 -25.06
N GLU A 177 5.12 -1.03 -25.04
CA GLU A 177 6.42 -1.58 -25.43
C GLU A 177 6.63 -1.50 -26.95
N LEU A 178 5.53 -1.56 -27.73
CA LEU A 178 5.56 -1.33 -29.18
C LEU A 178 5.93 0.12 -29.54
N HIS A 179 5.40 1.11 -28.81
CA HIS A 179 5.60 2.53 -29.14
C HIS A 179 6.75 3.19 -28.36
N TYR A 180 6.98 2.78 -27.12
CA TYR A 180 7.92 3.37 -26.17
C TYR A 180 8.73 2.28 -25.43
N PRO A 181 9.49 1.42 -26.14
CA PRO A 181 10.18 0.26 -25.55
C PRO A 181 11.17 0.66 -24.44
N LYS A 182 11.89 1.79 -24.62
CA LYS A 182 12.83 2.30 -23.61
C LYS A 182 12.11 2.71 -22.32
N LEU A 183 10.99 3.42 -22.43
CA LEU A 183 10.19 3.85 -21.27
C LEU A 183 9.71 2.63 -20.46
N VAL A 184 9.16 1.63 -21.14
CA VAL A 184 8.67 0.41 -20.47
C VAL A 184 9.81 -0.33 -19.80
N LYS A 185 10.95 -0.48 -20.47
CA LYS A 185 12.15 -1.12 -19.90
C LYS A 185 12.61 -0.39 -18.63
N ASP A 186 12.81 0.92 -18.71
CA ASP A 186 13.32 1.72 -17.59
C ASP A 186 12.33 1.69 -16.40
N VAL A 187 11.03 1.82 -16.65
CA VAL A 187 10.00 1.77 -15.58
C VAL A 187 9.90 0.38 -14.97
N ARG A 188 9.95 -0.69 -15.77
CA ARG A 188 9.92 -2.08 -15.28
C ARG A 188 11.10 -2.37 -14.36
N GLU A 189 12.30 -1.99 -14.76
CA GLU A 189 13.51 -2.14 -13.94
C GLU A 189 13.43 -1.31 -12.64
N PHE A 190 12.97 -0.06 -12.75
CA PHE A 190 12.77 0.83 -11.60
C PHE A 190 11.76 0.28 -10.58
N VAL A 191 10.60 -0.19 -11.03
CA VAL A 191 9.56 -0.77 -10.15
C VAL A 191 10.07 -2.05 -9.50
N ASN A 192 10.71 -2.95 -10.27
CA ASN A 192 11.26 -4.19 -9.74
C ASN A 192 12.33 -3.93 -8.67
N GLU A 193 13.23 -2.97 -8.90
CA GLU A 193 14.27 -2.64 -7.93
C GLU A 193 13.72 -1.95 -6.68
N LEU A 194 12.73 -1.06 -6.81
CA LEU A 194 12.03 -0.48 -5.65
C LEU A 194 11.33 -1.55 -4.82
N GLN A 195 10.63 -2.49 -5.46
CA GLN A 195 10.02 -3.62 -4.78
C GLN A 195 11.06 -4.53 -4.11
N ARG A 196 12.24 -4.74 -4.73
CA ARG A 196 13.32 -5.54 -4.15
C ARG A 196 13.89 -4.90 -2.89
N ILE A 197 14.15 -3.59 -2.91
CA ILE A 197 14.68 -2.85 -1.73
C ILE A 197 13.60 -2.50 -0.69
N ASN A 198 12.37 -2.95 -0.89
CA ASN A 198 11.27 -2.73 0.03
C ASN A 198 11.54 -3.24 1.43
N LEU A 199 11.86 -4.53 1.52
CA LEU A 199 12.36 -5.16 2.73
C LEU A 199 13.77 -5.67 2.44
N LEU A 200 14.75 -5.11 3.13
CA LEU A 200 16.09 -5.68 3.15
C LEU A 200 16.07 -7.02 3.90
N ASN A 201 17.06 -7.90 3.69
CA ASN A 201 17.06 -9.24 4.30
C ASN A 201 16.86 -9.20 5.82
N GLU A 202 17.53 -8.28 6.52
CA GLU A 202 17.34 -8.10 7.96
C GLU A 202 15.91 -7.72 8.34
N GLU A 203 15.27 -6.83 7.56
CA GLU A 203 13.88 -6.40 7.76
C GLU A 203 12.90 -7.54 7.46
N ARG A 204 13.15 -8.31 6.40
CA ARG A 204 12.36 -9.48 5.99
C ARG A 204 12.37 -10.55 7.08
N TRP A 205 13.56 -10.91 7.58
CA TRP A 205 13.69 -11.89 8.66
C TRP A 205 12.96 -11.46 9.94
N MET A 206 13.07 -10.20 10.34
CA MET A 206 12.31 -9.69 11.48
C MET A 206 10.80 -9.77 11.27
N PHE A 207 10.33 -9.35 10.10
CA PHE A 207 8.91 -9.34 9.78
C PHE A 207 8.33 -10.76 9.80
N VAL A 208 8.97 -11.68 9.07
CA VAL A 208 8.52 -13.08 8.97
C VAL A 208 8.58 -13.76 10.34
N LEU A 209 9.69 -13.62 11.09
CA LEU A 209 9.79 -14.23 12.43
C LEU A 209 8.79 -13.65 13.42
N ALA A 210 8.51 -12.34 13.39
CA ALA A 210 7.53 -11.73 14.29
C ALA A 210 6.10 -12.23 14.01
N ASN A 211 5.73 -12.38 12.74
CA ASN A 211 4.43 -12.94 12.36
C ASN A 211 4.35 -14.43 12.69
N LEU A 212 5.41 -15.20 12.42
CA LEU A 212 5.47 -16.61 12.75
C LEU A 212 5.51 -16.87 14.26
N ASP A 213 6.06 -15.98 15.08
CA ASP A 213 6.03 -16.14 16.54
C ASP A 213 4.59 -16.09 17.05
N HIS A 214 3.80 -15.12 16.58
CA HIS A 214 2.37 -15.03 16.92
C HIS A 214 1.57 -16.24 16.41
N GLU A 215 1.83 -16.67 15.17
CA GLU A 215 1.16 -17.83 14.58
C GLU A 215 1.58 -19.14 15.27
N MET A 216 2.85 -19.28 15.64
CA MET A 216 3.35 -20.44 16.36
C MET A 216 2.76 -20.52 17.78
N GLU A 217 2.55 -19.39 18.46
CA GLU A 217 1.86 -19.35 19.76
C GLU A 217 0.44 -19.94 19.65
N LYS A 218 -0.34 -19.54 18.62
CA LYS A 218 -1.66 -20.14 18.35
C LYS A 218 -1.59 -21.65 18.09
N ARG A 219 -0.62 -22.08 17.27
CA ARG A 219 -0.42 -23.51 16.94
C ARG A 219 0.00 -24.34 18.14
N LEU A 220 0.81 -23.78 19.04
CA LEU A 220 1.20 -24.43 20.28
C LEU A 220 -0.01 -24.68 21.18
N ASP A 221 -0.92 -23.72 21.29
CA ASP A 221 -2.17 -23.91 22.03
C ASP A 221 -3.07 -24.97 21.38
N GLN A 222 -3.18 -24.97 20.04
CA GLN A 222 -3.88 -26.02 19.32
C GLN A 222 -3.27 -27.42 19.57
N ILE A 223 -1.93 -27.52 19.56
CA ILE A 223 -1.21 -28.77 19.85
C ILE A 223 -1.49 -29.22 21.29
N ARG A 224 -1.52 -28.32 22.27
CA ARG A 224 -1.84 -28.66 23.67
C ARG A 224 -3.25 -29.25 23.78
N THR A 225 -4.25 -28.58 23.21
CA THR A 225 -5.63 -29.07 23.21
C THR A 225 -5.78 -30.43 22.50
N GLU A 226 -5.15 -30.61 21.34
CA GLU A 226 -5.19 -31.89 20.62
C GLU A 226 -4.43 -33.01 21.32
N THR A 227 -3.36 -32.67 22.03
CA THR A 227 -2.60 -33.61 22.85
C THR A 227 -3.45 -34.10 24.01
N GLU A 228 -4.12 -33.20 24.73
CA GLU A 228 -5.04 -33.55 25.83
C GLU A 228 -6.16 -34.48 25.36
N LYS A 229 -6.80 -34.19 24.22
CA LYS A 229 -7.83 -35.06 23.63
C LYS A 229 -7.29 -36.46 23.31
N THR A 230 -6.06 -36.53 22.77
CA THR A 230 -5.44 -37.80 22.38
C THR A 230 -4.98 -38.61 23.59
N VAL A 231 -4.51 -37.95 24.65
CA VAL A 231 -4.14 -38.60 25.93
C VAL A 231 -5.38 -39.16 26.65
N ASN A 232 -6.51 -38.46 26.58
CA ASN A 232 -7.78 -38.89 27.19
C ASN A 232 -8.51 -40.00 26.40
N ALA A 233 -8.00 -40.39 25.23
CA ALA A 233 -8.57 -41.44 24.41
C ALA A 233 -8.20 -42.84 24.95
N LEU A 234 -9.03 -43.38 25.84
CA LEU A 234 -8.82 -44.67 26.53
C LEU A 234 -8.74 -45.90 25.61
N HIS A 235 -9.14 -45.77 24.34
CA HIS A 235 -9.12 -46.86 23.36
C HIS A 235 -7.75 -47.04 22.68
N LEU A 236 -6.79 -46.14 22.92
CA LEU A 236 -5.47 -46.17 22.30
C LEU A 236 -4.40 -46.59 23.32
N ASP A 237 -3.50 -47.48 22.90
CA ASP A 237 -2.31 -47.80 23.67
C ASP A 237 -1.34 -46.60 23.75
N GLU A 238 -0.45 -46.63 24.75
CA GLU A 238 0.45 -45.50 25.04
C GLU A 238 1.40 -45.18 23.90
N LYS A 239 1.90 -46.21 23.20
CA LYS A 239 2.81 -46.04 22.07
C LYS A 239 2.08 -45.35 20.91
N THR A 240 0.89 -45.83 20.55
CA THR A 240 0.06 -45.20 19.51
C THR A 240 -0.33 -43.76 19.86
N ARG A 241 -0.64 -43.47 21.13
CA ARG A 241 -0.93 -42.09 21.58
C ARG A 241 0.27 -41.16 21.34
N LEU A 242 1.48 -41.59 21.68
CA LEU A 242 2.70 -40.80 21.47
C LEU A 242 3.00 -40.57 19.98
N GLU A 243 2.81 -41.59 19.14
CA GLU A 243 2.99 -41.48 17.68
C GLU A 243 1.97 -40.50 17.06
N ILE A 244 0.70 -40.59 17.46
CA ILE A 244 -0.35 -39.68 16.98
C ILE A 244 -0.05 -38.23 17.39
N VAL A 245 0.33 -37.99 18.65
CA VAL A 245 0.66 -36.64 19.13
C VAL A 245 1.84 -36.06 18.35
N SER A 246 2.90 -36.85 18.15
CA SER A 246 4.08 -36.44 17.39
C SER A 246 3.71 -36.08 15.94
N GLU A 247 2.91 -36.91 15.27
CA GLU A 247 2.54 -36.71 13.88
C GLU A 247 1.58 -35.52 13.71
N LYS A 248 0.58 -35.38 14.60
CA LYS A 248 -0.29 -34.19 14.62
C LYS A 248 0.52 -32.91 14.84
N SER A 249 1.45 -32.90 15.78
CA SER A 249 2.33 -31.74 16.04
C SER A 249 3.17 -31.38 14.80
N ARG A 250 3.70 -32.39 14.10
CA ARG A 250 4.43 -32.20 12.84
C ARG A 250 3.57 -31.58 11.75
N LEU A 251 2.34 -32.08 11.56
CA LEU A 251 1.41 -31.56 10.55
C LEU A 251 1.02 -30.12 10.85
N ILE A 252 0.64 -29.82 12.09
CA ILE A 252 0.25 -28.47 12.54
C ILE A 252 1.40 -27.46 12.34
N THR A 253 2.66 -27.86 12.53
CA THR A 253 3.81 -26.94 12.42
C THR A 253 4.48 -26.94 11.04
N SER A 254 4.14 -27.88 10.15
CA SER A 254 4.83 -28.09 8.88
C SER A 254 4.89 -26.85 7.98
N SER A 255 3.79 -26.08 7.88
CA SER A 255 3.77 -24.88 7.03
C SER A 255 4.64 -23.74 7.57
N VAL A 256 4.78 -23.60 8.89
CA VAL A 256 5.71 -22.62 9.51
C VAL A 256 7.14 -22.89 9.08
N TYR A 257 7.59 -24.14 9.20
CA TYR A 257 8.96 -24.51 8.84
C TYR A 257 9.20 -24.41 7.33
N ARG A 258 8.20 -24.71 6.50
CA ARG A 258 8.31 -24.52 5.05
C ARG A 258 8.55 -23.05 4.66
N ILE A 259 7.88 -22.11 5.33
CA ILE A 259 8.10 -20.67 5.12
C ILE A 259 9.53 -20.28 5.50
N LEU A 260 10.03 -20.80 6.63
CA LEU A 260 11.39 -20.53 7.10
C LEU A 260 12.45 -21.12 6.18
N ASP A 261 12.26 -22.35 5.70
CA ASP A 261 13.18 -23.01 4.77
C ASP A 261 13.26 -22.21 3.44
N ASP A 262 12.12 -21.76 2.89
CA ASP A 262 12.08 -20.91 1.68
C ASP A 262 12.77 -19.55 1.90
N LEU A 263 12.53 -18.90 3.04
CA LEU A 263 13.19 -17.66 3.41
C LEU A 263 14.71 -17.84 3.54
N TYR A 264 15.17 -18.93 4.15
CA TYR A 264 16.58 -19.26 4.30
C TYR A 264 17.25 -19.55 2.96
N GLU A 265 16.60 -20.34 2.09
CA GLU A 265 17.07 -20.61 0.74
C GLU A 265 17.28 -19.30 -0.04
N ARG A 266 16.29 -18.42 -0.03
CA ARG A 266 16.32 -17.15 -0.79
C ARG A 266 17.35 -16.15 -0.28
N THR A 267 17.58 -16.10 1.03
CA THR A 267 18.39 -15.03 1.66
C THR A 267 19.80 -15.45 2.04
N CYS A 268 20.05 -16.74 2.25
CA CYS A 268 21.32 -17.26 2.75
C CYS A 268 22.00 -18.25 1.79
N LEU A 269 21.23 -19.03 1.01
CA LEU A 269 21.81 -20.02 0.09
C LEU A 269 22.04 -19.49 -1.32
N ARG A 270 21.21 -18.55 -1.79
CA ARG A 270 21.41 -17.87 -3.07
C ARG A 270 22.60 -16.91 -3.02
N GLU A 271 23.25 -16.73 -4.16
CA GLU A 271 24.35 -15.78 -4.27
C GLU A 271 23.86 -14.34 -4.03
N PRO A 272 24.46 -13.59 -3.09
CA PRO A 272 24.06 -12.22 -2.81
C PRO A 272 24.25 -11.29 -4.01
N ALA A 273 23.18 -10.63 -4.45
CA ALA A 273 23.19 -9.70 -5.58
C ALA A 273 23.73 -8.31 -5.19
N THR A 274 23.61 -7.94 -3.90
CA THR A 274 24.00 -6.62 -3.41
C THR A 274 24.97 -6.67 -2.25
N GLN A 275 25.69 -5.56 -2.01
CA GLN A 275 26.63 -5.47 -0.90
C GLN A 275 25.92 -5.60 0.46
N ASN A 276 24.70 -5.06 0.58
CA ASN A 276 23.87 -5.21 1.77
C ASN A 276 23.52 -6.69 2.05
N GLU A 277 23.17 -7.45 1.01
CA GLU A 277 22.90 -8.89 1.13
C GLU A 277 24.15 -9.67 1.53
N ARG A 278 25.32 -9.34 0.97
CA ARG A 278 26.61 -9.94 1.38
C ARG A 278 26.89 -9.69 2.86
N PHE A 279 26.72 -8.46 3.33
CA PHE A 279 26.89 -8.13 4.75
C PHE A 279 25.90 -8.87 5.64
N PHE A 280 24.66 -9.07 5.19
CA PHE A 280 23.67 -9.86 5.92
C PHE A 280 24.13 -11.31 6.08
N VAL A 281 24.53 -11.97 4.99
CA VAL A 281 24.99 -13.37 5.03
C VAL A 281 26.24 -13.51 5.90
N GLN A 282 27.19 -12.60 5.80
CA GLN A 282 28.40 -12.60 6.65
C GLN A 282 28.06 -12.41 8.14
N ALA A 283 27.06 -11.59 8.48
CA ALA A 283 26.71 -11.29 9.87
C ALA A 283 25.82 -12.35 10.54
N TYR A 284 24.97 -13.02 9.75
CA TYR A 284 23.88 -13.87 10.26
C TYR A 284 23.81 -15.27 9.65
N GLY A 285 24.52 -15.57 8.56
CA GLY A 285 24.43 -16.86 7.86
C GLY A 285 24.72 -18.06 8.77
N GLU A 286 25.89 -18.08 9.41
CA GLU A 286 26.26 -19.16 10.35
C GLU A 286 25.32 -19.25 11.56
N LYS A 287 24.86 -18.09 12.07
CA LYS A 287 23.92 -18.05 13.20
C LYS A 287 22.58 -18.65 12.83
N LEU A 288 22.05 -18.29 11.67
CA LEU A 288 20.80 -18.84 11.15
C LEU A 288 20.95 -20.34 10.88
N GLN A 289 22.06 -20.78 10.27
CA GLN A 289 22.34 -22.20 10.09
C GLN A 289 22.27 -22.95 11.43
N SER A 290 22.94 -22.44 12.48
CA SER A 290 22.89 -23.04 13.81
C SER A 290 21.47 -23.05 14.41
N VAL A 291 20.66 -22.01 14.18
CA VAL A 291 19.25 -21.97 14.59
C VAL A 291 18.45 -23.09 13.92
N PHE A 292 18.62 -23.33 12.62
CA PHE A 292 17.96 -24.42 11.91
C PHE A 292 18.40 -25.81 12.42
N GLU A 293 19.69 -26.00 12.68
CA GLU A 293 20.24 -27.25 13.23
C GLU A 293 19.67 -27.54 14.63
N GLN A 294 19.67 -26.54 15.51
CA GLN A 294 19.09 -26.65 16.86
C GLN A 294 17.58 -26.91 16.81
N SER A 295 16.85 -26.28 15.90
CA SER A 295 15.42 -26.52 15.72
C SER A 295 15.14 -27.95 15.25
N ARG A 296 15.90 -28.46 14.25
CA ARG A 296 15.79 -29.83 13.73
C ARG A 296 16.07 -30.88 14.81
N ALA A 297 17.09 -30.67 15.64
CA ALA A 297 17.42 -31.55 16.75
C ALA A 297 16.29 -31.65 17.81
N ASN A 298 15.51 -30.59 17.97
CA ASN A 298 14.45 -30.49 18.97
C ASN A 298 13.03 -30.74 18.43
N ARG A 299 12.87 -31.24 17.19
CA ARG A 299 11.54 -31.42 16.53
C ARG A 299 10.54 -32.31 17.28
N LYS A 300 10.99 -33.08 18.28
CA LYS A 300 10.09 -33.84 19.17
C LYS A 300 9.20 -32.94 20.05
N SER A 301 9.57 -31.68 20.28
CA SER A 301 8.78 -30.70 21.02
C SER A 301 8.67 -29.42 20.20
N ALA A 302 7.44 -29.04 19.86
CA ALA A 302 7.16 -27.82 19.09
C ALA A 302 7.69 -26.56 19.81
N GLU A 303 7.59 -26.51 21.13
CA GLU A 303 8.06 -25.38 21.96
C GLU A 303 9.59 -25.26 21.92
N LYS A 304 10.30 -26.38 22.12
CA LYS A 304 11.77 -26.40 22.12
C LYS A 304 12.35 -26.18 20.72
N SER A 305 11.68 -26.66 19.68
CA SER A 305 12.11 -26.45 18.29
C SER A 305 11.88 -25.02 17.80
N TRP A 306 10.95 -24.27 18.41
CA TRP A 306 10.72 -22.85 18.11
C TRP A 306 11.64 -21.88 18.88
N ALA A 307 12.05 -22.25 20.11
CA ALA A 307 12.83 -21.37 20.97
C ALA A 307 14.09 -20.72 20.31
N PRO A 308 14.87 -21.42 19.46
CA PRO A 308 15.99 -20.80 18.74
C PRO A 308 15.57 -19.65 17.81
N PHE A 309 14.42 -19.79 17.12
CA PHE A 309 13.88 -18.73 16.25
C PHE A 309 13.40 -17.52 17.05
N LYS A 310 12.75 -17.75 18.20
CA LYS A 310 12.33 -16.68 19.12
C LYS A 310 13.54 -15.90 19.67
N HIS A 311 14.62 -16.59 19.98
CA HIS A 311 15.87 -15.95 20.38
C HIS A 311 16.48 -15.11 19.24
N MET A 312 16.51 -15.65 18.02
CA MET A 312 17.00 -14.93 16.84
C MET A 312 16.18 -13.64 16.56
N LEU A 313 14.85 -13.71 16.70
CA LEU A 313 13.98 -12.54 16.59
C LEU A 313 14.37 -11.47 17.62
N GLY A 314 14.63 -11.87 18.88
CA GLY A 314 15.10 -10.96 19.92
C GLY A 314 16.41 -10.25 19.58
N ILE A 315 17.39 -10.97 19.01
CA ILE A 315 18.67 -10.41 18.55
C ILE A 315 18.42 -9.33 17.47
N LEU A 316 17.60 -9.65 16.48
CA LEU A 316 17.30 -8.74 15.37
C LEU A 316 16.54 -7.49 15.85
N MET A 317 15.56 -7.65 16.74
CA MET A 317 14.80 -6.54 17.32
C MET A 317 15.67 -5.63 18.18
N GLN A 318 16.56 -6.19 19.02
CA GLN A 318 17.42 -5.39 19.90
C GLN A 318 18.38 -4.51 19.12
N LYS A 319 18.97 -5.03 18.04
CA LYS A 319 19.88 -4.27 17.17
C LYS A 319 19.15 -3.13 16.46
N ASN A 320 17.90 -3.35 16.06
CA ASN A 320 17.10 -2.35 15.35
C ASN A 320 16.54 -1.26 16.27
N SER A 321 16.12 -1.59 17.50
CA SER A 321 15.65 -0.59 18.48
C SER A 321 16.74 0.40 18.91
N ARG A 322 18.02 0.02 18.83
CA ARG A 322 19.16 0.89 19.14
C ARG A 322 19.51 1.85 18.01
N ARG A 323 19.03 1.59 16.78
CA ARG A 323 19.25 2.46 15.63
C ARG A 323 18.07 3.44 15.53
N GLY A 324 18.37 4.73 15.66
CA GLY A 324 17.43 5.79 15.25
C GLY A 324 17.20 5.76 13.73
N GLY A 325 16.71 6.87 13.17
CA GLY A 325 16.74 7.03 11.72
C GLY A 325 18.18 6.84 11.23
N HIS A 326 18.39 5.92 10.28
CA HIS A 326 19.72 5.62 9.75
C HIS A 326 19.71 5.78 8.23
N SER A 327 20.85 6.20 7.71
CA SER A 327 21.05 6.39 6.29
C SER A 327 21.69 5.14 5.70
N LEU A 328 21.21 4.73 4.53
CA LEU A 328 21.79 3.71 3.67
C LEU A 328 22.31 4.35 2.40
N GLN A 329 23.32 3.74 1.81
CA GLN A 329 23.83 4.13 0.50
C GLN A 329 23.12 3.32 -0.59
N MET A 330 22.55 3.99 -1.58
CA MET A 330 21.87 3.37 -2.73
C MET A 330 22.75 2.32 -3.42
N PRO A 331 24.06 2.56 -3.71
CA PRO A 331 24.92 1.52 -4.28
C PRO A 331 24.99 0.22 -3.48
N GLU A 332 24.83 0.27 -2.16
CA GLU A 332 24.89 -0.92 -1.31
C GLU A 332 23.61 -1.76 -1.38
N ILE A 333 22.47 -1.11 -1.61
CA ILE A 333 21.14 -1.75 -1.62
C ILE A 333 20.57 -1.99 -3.01
N SER A 334 20.93 -1.17 -4.01
CA SER A 334 20.55 -1.30 -5.42
C SER A 334 21.59 -0.59 -6.31
N PRO A 335 22.54 -1.36 -6.88
CA PRO A 335 23.47 -0.85 -7.89
C PRO A 335 22.74 -0.28 -9.12
N ILE A 336 21.67 -0.95 -9.55
CA ILE A 336 20.86 -0.57 -10.71
C ILE A 336 20.28 0.83 -10.53
N LEU A 337 19.61 1.11 -9.41
CA LEU A 337 19.07 2.46 -9.15
C LEU A 337 20.19 3.50 -8.95
N SER A 338 21.34 3.09 -8.43
CA SER A 338 22.48 4.00 -8.25
C SER A 338 23.16 4.39 -9.56
N GLU A 339 23.16 3.51 -10.56
CA GLU A 339 23.75 3.73 -11.89
C GLU A 339 22.76 4.34 -12.88
N LEU A 340 21.47 4.36 -12.52
CA LEU A 340 20.42 4.97 -13.33
C LEU A 340 20.74 6.43 -13.64
N SER A 341 20.88 6.71 -14.93
CA SER A 341 21.26 8.02 -15.47
C SER A 341 20.47 8.33 -16.74
N LYS A 342 19.93 9.54 -16.87
CA LYS A 342 19.18 10.04 -18.04
C LYS A 342 18.10 9.06 -18.52
N SER A 343 17.27 8.60 -17.58
CA SER A 343 16.21 7.63 -17.86
C SER A 343 15.02 8.27 -18.57
N SER A 344 14.19 7.41 -19.18
CA SER A 344 12.90 7.82 -19.73
C SER A 344 11.76 7.80 -18.69
N ILE A 345 12.05 7.47 -17.43
CA ILE A 345 11.04 7.31 -16.37
C ILE A 345 10.46 8.68 -15.99
N PRO A 346 9.15 8.92 -16.11
CA PRO A 346 8.55 10.15 -15.62
C PRO A 346 8.64 10.25 -14.10
N ILE A 347 8.79 11.46 -13.56
CA ILE A 347 8.65 11.67 -12.12
C ILE A 347 7.21 11.26 -11.73
N PRO A 348 7.03 10.39 -10.71
CA PRO A 348 5.69 9.95 -10.31
C PRO A 348 4.79 11.11 -9.90
N GLY A 349 3.49 11.08 -10.29
CA GLY A 349 2.53 12.13 -9.96
C GLY A 349 2.33 13.23 -11.01
N GLN A 350 2.73 12.99 -12.26
CA GLN A 350 2.63 13.95 -13.37
C GLN A 350 1.48 13.63 -14.34
N GLU A 351 0.44 12.92 -13.90
CA GLU A 351 -0.64 12.42 -14.75
C GLU A 351 -1.43 13.56 -15.43
N ASN A 352 -1.51 14.71 -14.78
CA ASN A 352 -2.21 15.92 -15.25
C ASN A 352 -1.35 16.84 -16.13
N MET A 353 -0.09 16.47 -16.41
CA MET A 353 0.81 17.23 -17.29
C MET A 353 0.67 16.79 -18.76
N GLU A 354 0.96 17.72 -19.66
CA GLU A 354 1.17 17.41 -21.07
C GLU A 354 2.42 16.58 -21.26
N PHE A 355 2.39 15.64 -22.20
CA PHE A 355 3.51 14.71 -22.39
C PHE A 355 4.81 15.43 -22.77
N SER A 356 4.73 16.54 -23.51
CA SER A 356 5.88 17.39 -23.87
C SER A 356 6.51 18.12 -22.70
N GLU A 357 5.83 18.24 -21.56
CA GLU A 357 6.29 18.96 -20.36
C GLU A 357 6.72 18.02 -19.24
N VAL A 358 6.61 16.70 -19.46
CA VAL A 358 6.92 15.69 -18.45
C VAL A 358 8.40 15.75 -18.08
N VAL A 359 8.65 15.73 -16.77
CA VAL A 359 10.00 15.65 -16.22
C VAL A 359 10.35 14.20 -16.03
N THR A 360 11.51 13.77 -16.52
CA THR A 360 11.99 12.40 -16.31
C THR A 360 13.05 12.34 -15.21
N ILE A 361 13.25 11.17 -14.62
CA ILE A 361 14.31 10.93 -13.65
C ILE A 361 15.66 10.97 -14.39
N ASP A 362 16.46 11.98 -14.10
CA ASP A 362 17.85 12.04 -14.53
C ASP A 362 18.71 11.09 -13.71
N ARG A 363 18.57 11.07 -12.38
CA ARG A 363 19.31 10.14 -11.50
C ARG A 363 18.64 9.97 -10.14
N VAL A 364 18.98 8.88 -9.45
CA VAL A 364 18.59 8.65 -8.06
C VAL A 364 19.67 9.16 -7.10
N LEU A 365 19.28 9.84 -6.02
CA LEU A 365 20.26 10.26 -5.01
C LEU A 365 20.80 9.06 -4.24
N LYS A 366 22.10 9.08 -3.95
CA LYS A 366 22.82 7.98 -3.31
C LYS A 366 22.46 7.78 -1.83
N SER A 367 21.91 8.78 -1.15
CA SER A 367 21.56 8.68 0.26
C SER A 367 20.08 8.36 0.43
N VAL A 368 19.78 7.24 1.07
CA VAL A 368 18.42 6.82 1.44
C VAL A 368 18.27 6.93 2.95
N LEU A 369 17.22 7.61 3.43
CA LEU A 369 16.96 7.74 4.87
C LEU A 369 15.83 6.80 5.28
N ILE A 370 16.09 5.89 6.22
CA ILE A 370 15.04 5.06 6.83
C ILE A 370 14.44 5.81 8.02
N LEU A 371 13.12 6.04 7.97
CA LEU A 371 12.43 6.71 9.06
C LEU A 371 12.20 5.77 10.25
N PRO A 372 12.36 6.24 11.50
CA PRO A 372 12.22 5.42 12.70
C PRO A 372 10.74 5.24 13.10
N THR A 373 9.96 4.58 12.25
CA THR A 373 8.56 4.21 12.50
C THR A 373 8.38 2.69 12.40
N LYS A 374 7.20 2.18 12.78
CA LYS A 374 6.88 0.73 12.73
C LYS A 374 7.10 0.13 11.32
N THR A 375 6.68 0.85 10.27
CA THR A 375 6.77 0.39 8.88
C THR A 375 8.06 0.81 8.16
N ARG A 376 8.97 1.50 8.86
CA ARG A 376 10.33 1.87 8.40
C ARG A 376 10.41 2.32 6.93
N PRO A 377 9.58 3.29 6.51
CA PRO A 377 9.55 3.72 5.12
C PRO A 377 10.88 4.39 4.73
N LYS A 378 11.22 4.26 3.46
CA LYS A 378 12.49 4.73 2.89
C LYS A 378 12.25 6.09 2.21
N LYS A 379 12.85 7.15 2.73
CA LYS A 379 12.88 8.45 2.06
C LYS A 379 13.94 8.41 0.96
N ILE A 380 13.49 8.46 -0.28
CA ILE A 380 14.30 8.42 -1.51
C ILE A 380 14.14 9.76 -2.22
N ALA A 381 15.14 10.18 -2.95
CA ALA A 381 15.10 11.42 -3.73
C ALA A 381 15.64 11.18 -5.14
N PHE A 382 15.03 11.87 -6.09
CA PHE A 382 15.37 11.82 -7.51
C PHE A 382 15.79 13.21 -7.97
N VAL A 383 16.72 13.30 -8.91
CA VAL A 383 16.98 14.52 -9.66
C VAL A 383 16.23 14.39 -10.97
N GLY A 384 15.36 15.34 -11.28
CA GLY A 384 14.65 15.36 -12.56
C GLY A 384 15.52 15.90 -13.70
N SER A 385 15.05 15.77 -14.94
CA SER A 385 15.71 16.25 -16.15
C SER A 385 15.91 17.78 -16.18
N GLU A 386 15.16 18.52 -15.35
CA GLU A 386 15.29 19.95 -15.09
C GLU A 386 16.32 20.28 -13.99
N GLY A 387 16.96 19.27 -13.40
CA GLY A 387 18.00 19.40 -12.38
C GLY A 387 17.48 19.64 -10.96
N LYS A 388 16.16 19.58 -10.72
CA LYS A 388 15.55 19.77 -9.40
C LYS A 388 15.44 18.44 -8.64
N GLU A 389 15.54 18.52 -7.32
CA GLU A 389 15.34 17.37 -6.43
C GLU A 389 13.85 17.15 -6.13
N HIS A 390 13.39 15.92 -6.37
CA HIS A 390 12.05 15.44 -6.06
C HIS A 390 12.16 14.35 -5.00
N MET A 391 11.58 14.59 -3.83
CA MET A 391 11.66 13.67 -2.70
C MET A 391 10.38 12.83 -2.60
N PHE A 392 10.53 11.56 -2.30
CA PHE A 392 9.44 10.61 -2.11
C PHE A 392 9.67 9.76 -0.86
N LEU A 393 8.58 9.35 -0.26
CA LEU A 393 8.52 8.34 0.77
C LEU A 393 8.09 7.03 0.10
N PHE A 394 9.01 6.08 0.00
CA PHE A 394 8.69 4.73 -0.41
C PHE A 394 8.14 3.96 0.77
N LYS A 395 6.90 3.50 0.64
CA LYS A 395 6.20 2.72 1.65
C LYS A 395 6.02 1.29 1.18
N GLY A 396 6.39 0.38 2.06
CA GLY A 396 6.29 -1.05 1.90
C GLY A 396 5.23 -1.66 2.81
N GLN A 397 4.67 -2.78 2.37
CA GLN A 397 3.68 -3.55 3.15
C GLN A 397 2.43 -2.74 3.49
N GLU A 398 2.12 -1.75 2.66
CA GLU A 398 0.94 -0.90 2.76
C GLU A 398 0.30 -0.81 1.38
N ASP A 399 -1.01 -1.01 1.32
CA ASP A 399 -1.80 -0.75 0.12
C ASP A 399 -2.10 0.75 0.03
N LEU A 400 -1.52 1.42 -0.96
CA LEU A 400 -1.66 2.87 -1.15
C LEU A 400 -2.81 3.25 -2.11
N HIS A 401 -3.60 2.31 -2.61
CA HIS A 401 -4.70 2.65 -3.51
C HIS A 401 -5.75 3.51 -2.82
N LEU A 402 -6.02 3.32 -1.53
CA LEU A 402 -6.94 4.19 -0.79
C LEU A 402 -6.41 5.62 -0.72
N ASP A 403 -5.14 5.80 -0.35
CA ASP A 403 -4.47 7.11 -0.32
C ASP A 403 -4.53 7.80 -1.69
N GLU A 404 -4.27 7.07 -2.78
CA GLU A 404 -4.43 7.56 -4.15
C GLU A 404 -5.86 8.09 -4.39
N ARG A 405 -6.90 7.37 -3.97
CA ARG A 405 -8.31 7.83 -4.14
C ARG A 405 -8.64 9.06 -3.30
N ILE A 406 -8.09 9.17 -2.10
CA ILE A 406 -8.29 10.37 -1.28
C ILE A 406 -7.61 11.58 -1.94
N MET A 407 -6.39 11.43 -2.46
CA MET A 407 -5.71 12.51 -3.18
C MET A 407 -6.46 12.90 -4.46
N GLN A 408 -7.02 11.93 -5.19
CA GLN A 408 -7.88 12.17 -6.35
C GLN A 408 -9.16 12.94 -5.97
N LEU A 409 -9.80 12.60 -4.85
CA LEU A 409 -10.97 13.32 -4.36
C LEU A 409 -10.62 14.79 -4.05
N LEU A 410 -9.49 15.04 -3.38
CA LEU A 410 -9.04 16.40 -3.07
C LEU A 410 -8.74 17.19 -4.35
N HIS A 411 -8.14 16.56 -5.37
CA HIS A 411 -7.97 17.16 -6.71
C HIS A 411 -9.31 17.57 -7.32
N ILE A 412 -10.32 16.68 -7.31
CA ILE A 412 -11.67 16.99 -7.80
C ILE A 412 -12.32 18.13 -7.00
N CYS A 413 -12.15 18.17 -5.67
CA CYS A 413 -12.62 19.29 -4.85
C CYS A 413 -11.96 20.61 -5.26
N ASN A 414 -10.66 20.59 -5.58
CA ASN A 414 -9.96 21.78 -6.07
C ASN A 414 -10.48 22.24 -7.44
N LEU A 415 -10.85 21.31 -8.34
CA LEU A 415 -11.50 21.67 -9.61
C LEU A 415 -12.84 22.39 -9.38
N MET A 416 -13.63 21.97 -8.38
CA MET A 416 -14.88 22.64 -8.00
C MET A 416 -14.62 24.05 -7.45
N LEU A 417 -13.60 24.21 -6.62
CA LEU A 417 -13.25 25.48 -5.97
C LEU A 417 -12.62 26.48 -6.94
N ALA A 418 -11.97 26.02 -8.00
CA ALA A 418 -11.31 26.86 -9.00
C ALA A 418 -12.30 27.71 -9.81
N GLY A 419 -13.48 27.19 -10.15
CA GLY A 419 -14.47 27.84 -11.03
C GLY A 419 -15.05 29.17 -10.52
N GLY A 420 -14.96 29.45 -9.21
CA GLY A 420 -15.46 30.69 -8.58
C GLY A 420 -14.41 31.77 -8.31
N SER A 421 -13.15 31.58 -8.76
CA SER A 421 -11.99 32.36 -8.28
C SER A 421 -11.69 33.65 -9.07
N SER A 422 -12.34 33.88 -10.22
CA SER A 422 -11.99 34.98 -11.15
C SER A 422 -12.21 36.41 -10.61
N LYS A 423 -12.79 36.58 -9.41
CA LYS A 423 -13.05 37.90 -8.78
C LYS A 423 -12.82 37.93 -7.26
N ARG A 424 -11.78 37.30 -6.72
CA ARG A 424 -11.50 37.34 -5.26
C ARG A 424 -10.23 38.11 -4.90
N SER A 425 -10.32 38.89 -3.82
CA SER A 425 -9.19 39.59 -3.17
C SER A 425 -8.40 38.72 -2.19
N TRP A 426 -8.85 37.48 -1.97
CA TRP A 426 -8.24 36.52 -1.06
C TRP A 426 -7.60 35.36 -1.84
N PRO A 427 -6.60 34.67 -1.24
CA PRO A 427 -5.99 33.49 -1.86
C PRO A 427 -7.06 32.46 -2.28
N PRO A 428 -6.80 31.69 -3.35
CA PRO A 428 -7.73 30.67 -3.82
C PRO A 428 -7.94 29.62 -2.72
N TYR A 429 -9.19 29.15 -2.56
CA TYR A 429 -9.45 27.97 -1.74
C TYR A 429 -8.81 26.77 -2.40
N CYS A 430 -7.86 26.14 -1.71
CA CYS A 430 -7.14 24.99 -2.19
C CYS A 430 -6.91 24.02 -1.03
N ALA A 431 -7.36 22.79 -1.20
CA ALA A 431 -6.95 21.67 -0.38
C ALA A 431 -5.59 21.18 -0.91
N HIS A 432 -4.53 21.42 -0.14
CA HIS A 432 -3.21 20.90 -0.49
C HIS A 432 -3.25 19.36 -0.52
N HIS A 433 -2.79 18.78 -1.61
CA HIS A 433 -2.66 17.35 -1.80
C HIS A 433 -1.27 17.04 -2.39
N TYR A 434 -0.90 15.77 -2.37
CA TYR A 434 0.40 15.29 -2.84
C TYR A 434 0.21 14.07 -3.75
N ALA A 435 1.20 13.76 -4.57
CA ALA A 435 1.14 12.59 -5.43
C ALA A 435 1.29 11.28 -4.64
N VAL A 436 0.51 10.28 -5.03
CA VAL A 436 0.60 8.91 -4.54
C VAL A 436 0.60 7.99 -5.76
N THR A 437 1.64 7.18 -5.90
CA THR A 437 1.79 6.26 -7.04
C THR A 437 1.92 4.84 -6.49
N PRO A 438 0.83 4.06 -6.51
CA PRO A 438 0.87 2.63 -6.19
C PRO A 438 1.79 1.91 -7.17
N LEU A 439 2.68 1.07 -6.65
CA LEU A 439 3.61 0.24 -7.43
C LEU A 439 3.28 -1.25 -7.27
N GLY A 440 2.00 -1.57 -7.05
CA GLY A 440 1.48 -2.91 -6.81
C GLY A 440 0.50 -2.92 -5.63
N THR A 441 0.14 -4.10 -5.14
CA THR A 441 -0.85 -4.26 -4.04
C THR A 441 -0.32 -3.90 -2.66
N ARG A 442 1.00 -3.89 -2.45
CA ARG A 442 1.63 -3.72 -1.13
C ARG A 442 2.78 -2.73 -1.09
N SER A 443 2.94 -1.89 -2.12
CA SER A 443 3.99 -0.87 -2.10
C SER A 443 3.65 0.30 -2.99
N GLY A 444 4.28 1.44 -2.71
CA GLY A 444 4.24 2.58 -3.62
C GLY A 444 5.00 3.79 -3.09
N LEU A 445 4.92 4.87 -3.86
CA LEU A 445 5.60 6.13 -3.58
C LEU A 445 4.59 7.19 -3.15
N ILE A 446 4.94 7.93 -2.10
CA ILE A 446 4.20 9.11 -1.65
C ILE A 446 5.12 10.30 -1.79
N GLN A 447 4.68 11.36 -2.49
CA GLN A 447 5.47 12.56 -2.63
C GLN A 447 5.73 13.21 -1.27
N TRP A 448 6.99 13.59 -1.04
CA TRP A 448 7.39 14.28 0.19
C TRP A 448 7.07 15.77 0.09
N VAL A 449 6.27 16.28 1.02
CA VAL A 449 5.96 17.71 1.11
C VAL A 449 7.13 18.44 1.79
N SER A 450 7.80 19.31 1.04
CA SER A 450 8.86 20.18 1.57
C SER A 450 8.26 21.45 2.21
N GLY A 451 9.00 22.07 3.13
CA GLY A 451 8.57 23.31 3.82
C GLY A 451 7.51 23.13 4.92
N ALA A 452 6.87 21.98 5.04
CA ALA A 452 5.92 21.70 6.12
C ALA A 452 6.63 21.46 7.46
N THR A 453 6.19 22.14 8.53
CA THR A 453 6.68 21.91 9.89
C THR A 453 5.58 21.24 10.73
N PRO A 454 5.78 20.03 11.26
CA PRO A 454 4.79 19.36 12.11
C PRO A 454 4.51 20.16 13.38
N MET A 455 3.24 20.31 13.76
CA MET A 455 2.84 21.05 14.98
C MET A 455 3.51 20.50 16.24
N PHE A 456 3.65 19.18 16.35
CA PHE A 456 4.33 18.54 17.48
C PHE A 456 5.79 18.98 17.62
N HIS A 457 6.48 19.28 16.52
CA HIS A 457 7.85 19.79 16.55
C HIS A 457 7.91 21.16 17.25
N ILE A 458 6.93 22.04 16.98
CA ILE A 458 6.82 23.36 17.61
C ILE A 458 6.62 23.20 19.12
N TYR A 459 5.67 22.34 19.52
CA TYR A 459 5.41 22.03 20.92
C TYR A 459 6.64 21.48 21.63
N ARG A 460 7.33 20.50 21.04
CA ARG A 460 8.54 19.90 21.62
C ARG A 460 9.69 20.90 21.79
N LYS A 461 9.88 21.79 20.81
CA LYS A 461 10.86 22.90 20.92
C LYS A 461 10.51 23.85 22.06
N TRP A 462 9.24 24.18 22.22
CA TRP A 462 8.78 24.99 23.35
C TRP A 462 9.06 24.30 24.69
N GLN A 463 8.75 23.00 24.84
CA GLN A 463 9.01 22.25 26.08
C GLN A 463 10.50 22.23 26.43
N LEU A 464 11.37 21.95 25.46
CA LEU A 464 12.83 21.97 25.65
C LEU A 464 13.33 23.34 26.10
N ARG A 465 12.79 24.42 25.51
CA ARG A 465 13.12 25.79 25.93
C ARG A 465 12.68 26.07 27.37
N GLN A 466 11.49 25.62 27.78
CA GLN A 466 11.03 25.78 29.16
C GLN A 466 11.91 25.02 30.16
N ALA A 467 12.28 23.78 29.83
CA ALA A 467 13.21 22.99 30.66
C ALA A 467 14.57 23.69 30.81
N GLN A 468 15.11 24.23 29.72
CA GLN A 468 16.36 25.01 29.73
C GLN A 468 16.26 26.27 30.61
N ILE A 469 15.15 27.02 30.52
CA ILE A 469 14.93 28.22 31.35
C ILE A 469 14.88 27.83 32.83
N LYS A 470 14.10 26.81 33.18
CA LYS A 470 13.97 26.32 34.57
C LYS A 470 15.34 25.90 35.13
N HIS A 471 16.08 25.12 34.36
CA HIS A 471 17.43 24.68 34.76
C HIS A 471 18.42 25.86 34.90
N SER A 472 18.31 26.89 34.05
CA SER A 472 19.12 28.11 34.19
C SER A 472 18.76 28.91 35.44
N MET A 473 17.50 28.87 35.90
CA MET A 473 17.09 29.52 37.15
C MET A 473 17.61 28.74 38.37
N GLU A 474 17.51 27.40 38.36
CA GLU A 474 17.96 26.52 39.45
C GLU A 474 19.49 26.60 39.68
N ARG A 475 20.28 26.78 38.60
CA ARG A 475 21.72 27.04 38.70
C ARG A 475 22.05 28.38 39.37
N LYS A 476 21.20 29.40 39.21
CA LYS A 476 21.40 30.71 39.87
C LYS A 476 21.07 30.66 41.37
N THR A 477 20.24 29.71 41.80
CA THR A 477 19.86 29.51 43.21
C THR A 477 20.76 28.51 43.96
N GLY A 478 21.89 28.09 43.38
CA GLY A 478 22.90 27.27 44.06
C GLY A 478 22.56 25.77 44.17
N VAL A 479 21.56 25.27 43.44
CA VAL A 479 21.22 23.84 43.43
C VAL A 479 22.16 23.08 42.47
N PRO A 480 22.74 21.93 42.85
CA PRO A 480 23.63 21.17 41.97
C PRO A 480 22.89 20.71 40.71
N ALA A 481 23.44 21.04 39.53
CA ALA A 481 22.87 20.63 38.26
C ALA A 481 23.03 19.10 38.08
N THR A 482 21.93 18.35 38.18
CA THR A 482 21.90 16.95 37.76
C THR A 482 21.74 16.86 36.24
N THR A 483 22.47 15.95 35.60
CA THR A 483 22.46 15.72 34.14
C THR A 483 21.12 15.26 33.59
N ALA A 484 20.17 14.87 34.45
CA ALA A 484 18.80 14.47 34.09
C ALA A 484 17.86 15.66 33.77
N ALA A 485 18.26 16.91 34.03
CA ALA A 485 17.38 18.08 34.00
C ALA A 485 16.97 18.59 32.59
N LEU A 486 17.36 17.90 31.52
CA LEU A 486 16.93 18.21 30.14
C LEU A 486 15.97 17.17 29.56
N ASP A 487 15.59 16.14 30.33
CA ASP A 487 14.67 15.13 29.85
C ASP A 487 13.23 15.66 29.93
N VAL A 488 12.60 15.81 28.76
CA VAL A 488 11.24 16.31 28.64
C VAL A 488 10.30 15.11 28.60
N ASP A 489 9.37 15.05 29.56
CA ASP A 489 8.35 14.01 29.63
C ASP A 489 7.61 13.84 28.30
N ARG A 490 7.35 12.59 27.89
CA ARG A 490 6.48 12.32 26.74
C ARG A 490 5.05 12.78 27.08
N PRO A 491 4.22 13.13 26.08
CA PRO A 491 2.84 13.55 26.33
C PRO A 491 2.05 12.56 27.21
N THR A 492 2.24 11.26 27.00
CA THR A 492 1.63 10.20 27.81
C THR A 492 2.07 10.28 29.28
N ASP A 493 3.37 10.46 29.53
CA ASP A 493 3.92 10.50 30.88
C ASP A 493 3.44 11.75 31.62
N LEU A 494 3.41 12.90 30.93
CA LEU A 494 2.92 14.16 31.47
C LEU A 494 1.43 14.06 31.85
N PHE A 495 0.60 13.52 30.96
CA PHE A 495 -0.82 13.30 31.21
C PHE A 495 -1.04 12.35 32.39
N GLN A 496 -0.35 11.21 32.40
CA GLN A 496 -0.47 10.24 33.49
C GLN A 496 0.01 10.81 34.84
N LYS A 497 1.06 11.63 34.85
CA LYS A 497 1.56 12.29 36.06
C LYS A 497 0.52 13.24 36.65
N LYS A 498 -0.13 14.06 35.82
CA LYS A 498 -1.23 14.93 36.24
C LYS A 498 -2.43 14.11 36.76
N MET A 499 -2.85 13.09 36.01
CA MET A 499 -3.96 12.22 36.39
C MET A 499 -3.70 11.52 37.73
N ARG A 500 -2.51 10.95 37.93
CA ARG A 500 -2.12 10.32 39.20
C ARG A 500 -2.22 11.31 40.36
N GLY A 501 -1.74 12.55 40.18
CA GLY A 501 -1.85 13.61 41.18
C GLY A 501 -3.31 13.90 41.57
N LEU A 502 -4.20 14.03 40.59
CA LEU A 502 -5.63 14.26 40.86
C LEU A 502 -6.32 13.06 41.50
N PHE A 503 -5.98 11.83 41.09
CA PHE A 503 -6.51 10.62 41.71
C PHE A 503 -6.12 10.51 43.17
N THR A 504 -4.87 10.84 43.52
CA THR A 504 -4.43 10.90 44.91
C THR A 504 -5.13 12.03 45.67
N ALA A 505 -5.26 13.22 45.08
CA ALA A 505 -5.92 14.36 45.74
C ALA A 505 -7.42 14.11 46.02
N HIS A 506 -8.10 13.34 45.18
CA HIS A 506 -9.53 13.03 45.30
C HIS A 506 -9.81 11.64 45.87
N ASN A 507 -8.79 10.93 46.36
CA ASN A 507 -8.89 9.57 46.93
C ASN A 507 -9.67 8.59 46.03
N VAL A 508 -9.39 8.61 44.73
CA VAL A 508 -10.06 7.73 43.76
C VAL A 508 -9.64 6.29 43.99
N GLU A 509 -10.61 5.38 44.04
CA GLU A 509 -10.37 3.95 44.28
C GLU A 509 -9.47 3.30 43.21
N THR A 510 -8.57 2.42 43.64
CA THR A 510 -7.62 1.72 42.75
C THR A 510 -8.32 0.92 41.64
N ALA A 511 -9.50 0.33 41.93
CA ALA A 511 -10.29 -0.41 40.94
C ALA A 511 -10.78 0.49 39.78
N ILE A 512 -11.02 1.77 40.04
CA ILE A 512 -11.39 2.78 39.03
C ILE A 512 -10.15 3.21 38.25
N ILE A 513 -8.99 3.35 38.91
CA ILE A 513 -7.74 3.78 38.26
C ILE A 513 -7.29 2.80 37.17
N VAL A 514 -7.46 1.49 37.40
CA VAL A 514 -7.04 0.43 36.46
C VAL A 514 -7.87 0.44 35.17
N ASP A 515 -9.14 0.85 35.24
CA ASP A 515 -10.06 0.85 34.12
C ASP A 515 -10.36 2.27 33.63
N ARG A 516 -9.72 2.67 32.53
CA ARG A 516 -9.86 4.01 31.94
C ARG A 516 -11.31 4.38 31.62
N SER A 517 -12.18 3.40 31.33
CA SER A 517 -13.60 3.65 31.02
C SER A 517 -14.38 4.18 32.22
N LYS A 518 -13.89 3.93 33.44
CA LYS A 518 -14.52 4.33 34.71
C LYS A 518 -14.00 5.65 35.27
N TRP A 519 -13.05 6.30 34.58
CA TRP A 519 -12.40 7.49 35.10
C TRP A 519 -13.40 8.67 35.24
N PRO A 520 -13.42 9.38 36.39
CA PRO A 520 -14.35 10.48 36.61
C PRO A 520 -14.15 11.63 35.60
N GLN A 521 -15.23 12.03 34.94
CA GLN A 521 -15.18 13.02 33.86
C GLN A 521 -14.81 14.43 34.35
N ASN A 522 -15.17 14.77 35.59
CA ASN A 522 -14.77 16.01 36.26
C ASN A 522 -13.24 16.10 36.41
N LEU A 523 -12.60 15.01 36.85
CA LEU A 523 -11.13 14.96 37.00
C LEU A 523 -10.41 15.01 35.65
N LEU A 524 -10.97 14.35 34.63
CA LEU A 524 -10.46 14.45 33.26
C LEU A 524 -10.48 15.91 32.76
N ARG A 525 -11.57 16.64 32.99
CA ARG A 525 -11.69 18.06 32.61
C ARG A 525 -10.73 18.97 33.36
N GLU A 526 -10.34 18.62 34.59
CA GLU A 526 -9.36 19.39 35.36
C GLU A 526 -7.92 19.20 34.85
N VAL A 527 -7.61 18.06 34.21
CA VAL A 527 -6.27 17.81 33.64
C VAL A 527 -6.00 18.58 32.34
N PHE A 528 -7.03 18.74 31.52
CA PHE A 528 -6.99 19.44 30.23
C PHE A 528 -7.12 20.94 30.44
#